data_AF-A0A388JVL1-F1
#
_entry.id   AF-A0A388JVL1-F1
#
_cell.length_a   1.000
_cell.length_b   1.000
_cell.length_c   1.000
_cell.angle_alpha   90.00
_cell.angle_beta   90.00
_cell.angle_gamma   90.00
#
_symmetry.space_group_name_H-M   'P 1'
#
loop_
_entity.id
_entity.type
_entity.pdbx_description
1 polymer ?
#
loop_
_entity_poly.entity_id
_entity_poly.type
_entity_poly.pdbx_seq_one_letter_code
_entity_poly.pdbx_strand_id
1 'polypeptide(L)'
;MAMRRDAWVDAASQCQTAVARVGAYGAEITSPALPFLAQTGAAGAVFLAGLVGFQYAGYVCGISCVTPALGPMFGCAAVGVSSVAAGQAAAAMHRLIEVGDLWPNNSFGATQREEILLHALMGIAGFKALGGSFRNVMPSNLGYPGALARFSIPAKGEGYAVEAERAVIRRMFKQFGCHHCGRRSGGCIADHMPPNKQMIVMRSRLSIGALGLGLLRLFFPAKGQLKTRAKDGVTFKGSSSNPGQTRGSTNAILSDAARAIGLGTKSGKAGSVRRYDGDAARASRFQVFQRFYPQCESCSQRQSSAMKQERHVLVMHFKRGRPEVSTWLDPMSSIPCSMCTLPAVIVLWHVLPPQTCMRVSVLWEDGSSGMNNHDTLMANHLLKRPEVGYLSFYLGRHPS
;
A
#
# COMPACT_ATOMS: atom_id res chain seq x y z
N MET A 1 -41.80 41.14 39.49
CA MET A 1 -41.59 39.95 38.63
C MET A 1 -41.75 40.23 37.13
N ALA A 2 -42.48 41.25 36.69
CA ALA A 2 -42.63 41.58 35.25
C ALA A 2 -41.30 41.95 34.56
N MET A 3 -40.44 42.74 35.21
CA MET A 3 -39.14 43.20 34.67
C MET A 3 -38.15 42.08 34.31
N ARG A 4 -38.35 40.85 34.81
CA ARG A 4 -37.50 39.71 34.44
C ARG A 4 -37.88 39.12 33.08
N ARG A 5 -39.14 39.19 32.68
CA ARG A 5 -39.63 38.55 31.45
C ARG A 5 -39.13 39.28 30.20
N ASP A 6 -39.08 40.61 30.25
CA ASP A 6 -38.63 41.43 29.10
C ASP A 6 -37.13 41.24 28.83
N ALA A 7 -36.30 41.18 29.88
CA ALA A 7 -34.87 40.90 29.75
C ALA A 7 -34.57 39.52 29.12
N TRP A 8 -35.41 38.51 29.39
CA TRP A 8 -35.29 37.19 28.77
C TRP A 8 -35.70 37.19 27.30
N VAL A 9 -36.76 37.94 26.94
CA VAL A 9 -37.20 38.09 25.53
C VAL A 9 -36.13 38.83 24.72
N ASP A 10 -35.54 39.88 25.28
CA ASP A 10 -34.46 40.64 24.62
C ASP A 10 -33.20 39.78 24.43
N ALA A 11 -32.79 39.01 25.44
CA ALA A 11 -31.65 38.10 25.33
C ALA A 11 -31.88 37.00 24.29
N ALA A 12 -33.10 36.47 24.20
CA ALA A 12 -33.46 35.47 23.19
C ALA A 12 -33.42 36.06 21.77
N SER A 13 -33.94 37.28 21.58
CA SER A 13 -33.91 38.02 20.31
C SER A 13 -32.48 38.34 19.87
N GLN A 14 -31.61 38.77 20.80
CA GLN A 14 -30.19 39.02 20.53
C GLN A 14 -29.46 37.73 20.13
N CYS A 15 -29.75 36.61 20.80
CA CYS A 15 -29.19 35.30 20.47
C CYS A 15 -29.61 34.85 19.05
N GLN A 16 -30.91 34.97 18.72
CA GLN A 16 -31.41 34.65 17.38
C GLN A 16 -30.77 35.51 16.30
N THR A 17 -30.61 36.82 16.56
CA THR A 17 -29.94 37.74 15.63
C THR A 17 -28.46 37.39 15.46
N ALA A 18 -27.76 36.99 16.52
CA ALA A 18 -26.37 36.56 16.46
C ALA A 18 -26.21 35.26 15.65
N VAL A 19 -27.07 34.26 15.88
CA VAL A 19 -27.08 33.01 15.10
C VAL A 19 -27.35 33.29 13.63
N ALA A 20 -28.32 34.16 13.31
CA ALA A 20 -28.61 34.55 11.94
C ALA A 20 -27.43 35.26 11.26
N ARG A 21 -26.70 36.14 11.96
CA ARG A 21 -25.49 36.80 11.45
C ARG A 21 -24.35 35.83 11.20
N VAL A 22 -24.10 34.89 12.12
CA VAL A 22 -23.09 33.84 11.93
C VAL A 22 -23.45 32.94 10.75
N GLY A 23 -24.74 32.59 10.60
CA GLY A 23 -25.24 31.83 9.46
C GLY A 23 -25.07 32.57 8.13
N ALA A 24 -25.41 33.86 8.08
CA ALA A 24 -25.24 34.70 6.88
C ALA A 24 -23.77 34.87 6.50
N TYR A 25 -22.89 35.11 7.48
CA TYR A 25 -21.45 35.20 7.26
C TYR A 25 -20.86 33.85 6.79
N GLY A 26 -21.34 32.74 7.37
CA GLY A 26 -21.00 31.41 6.91
C GLY A 26 -21.41 31.17 5.45
N ALA A 27 -22.61 31.60 5.05
CA ALA A 27 -23.09 31.53 3.67
C ALA A 27 -22.28 32.42 2.72
N GLU A 28 -21.89 33.61 3.15
CA GLU A 28 -21.06 34.55 2.39
C GLU A 28 -19.66 33.97 2.12
N ILE A 29 -19.04 33.29 3.10
CA ILE A 29 -17.74 32.62 2.91
C ILE A 29 -17.87 31.34 2.10
N THR A 30 -18.93 30.55 2.32
CA THR A 30 -19.06 29.22 1.70
C THR A 30 -19.57 29.29 0.27
N SER A 31 -20.38 30.29 -0.09
CA SER A 31 -20.93 30.43 -1.44
C SER A 31 -19.86 30.56 -2.55
N PRO A 32 -18.76 31.34 -2.41
CA PRO A 32 -17.71 31.36 -3.43
C PRO A 32 -16.84 30.09 -3.41
N ALA A 33 -16.74 29.38 -2.27
CA ALA A 33 -15.93 28.18 -2.15
C ALA A 33 -16.64 26.92 -2.69
N LEU A 34 -17.97 26.86 -2.59
CA LEU A 34 -18.79 25.74 -3.00
C LEU A 34 -18.51 25.25 -4.44
N PRO A 35 -18.41 26.10 -5.47
CA PRO A 35 -18.14 25.63 -6.82
C PRO A 35 -16.77 24.96 -6.96
N PHE A 36 -15.73 25.49 -6.31
CA PHE A 36 -14.40 24.88 -6.31
C PHE A 36 -14.38 23.54 -5.58
N LEU A 37 -15.11 23.44 -4.46
CA LEU A 37 -15.25 22.19 -3.72
C LEU A 37 -16.00 21.13 -4.55
N ALA A 38 -17.08 21.51 -5.23
CA ALA A 38 -17.84 20.62 -6.10
C ALA A 38 -16.99 20.14 -7.29
N GLN A 39 -16.28 21.06 -7.96
CA GLN A 39 -15.38 20.76 -9.06
C GLN A 39 -14.24 19.83 -8.64
N THR A 40 -13.58 20.14 -7.52
CA THR A 40 -12.49 19.33 -6.97
C THR A 40 -13.00 17.95 -6.53
N GLY A 41 -14.18 17.89 -5.91
CA GLY A 41 -14.83 16.66 -5.49
C GLY A 41 -15.15 15.75 -6.66
N ALA A 42 -15.74 16.29 -7.74
CA ALA A 42 -16.05 15.55 -8.96
C ALA A 42 -14.77 15.02 -9.64
N ALA A 43 -13.77 15.88 -9.82
CA ALA A 43 -12.48 15.50 -10.40
C ALA A 43 -11.79 14.41 -9.59
N GLY A 44 -11.75 14.56 -8.26
CA GLY A 44 -11.16 13.59 -7.35
C GLY A 44 -11.87 12.23 -7.39
N ALA A 45 -13.20 12.23 -7.43
CA ALA A 45 -14.00 11.00 -7.55
C ALA A 45 -13.71 10.26 -8.85
N VAL A 46 -13.68 10.96 -9.99
CA VAL A 46 -13.39 10.38 -11.30
C VAL A 46 -11.95 9.89 -11.39
N PHE A 47 -10.99 10.64 -10.84
CA PHE A 47 -9.59 10.22 -10.77
C PHE A 47 -9.44 8.89 -10.01
N LEU A 48 -10.04 8.79 -8.82
CA LEU A 48 -10.00 7.58 -8.00
C LEU A 48 -10.69 6.40 -8.68
N ALA A 49 -11.84 6.64 -9.31
CA ALA A 49 -12.54 5.60 -10.08
C ALA A 49 -11.68 5.07 -11.24
N GLY A 50 -10.97 5.96 -11.94
CA GLY A 50 -10.01 5.58 -12.98
C GLY A 50 -8.88 4.69 -12.44
N LEU A 51 -8.26 5.06 -11.32
CA LEU A 51 -7.21 4.24 -10.69
C LEU A 51 -7.72 2.87 -10.25
N VAL A 52 -8.93 2.79 -9.70
CA VAL A 52 -9.60 1.52 -9.35
C VAL A 52 -9.80 0.65 -10.58
N GLY A 53 -10.30 1.24 -11.68
CA GLY A 53 -10.50 0.55 -12.95
C GLY A 53 -9.20 -0.02 -13.51
N PHE A 54 -8.13 0.77 -13.53
CA PHE A 54 -6.81 0.30 -13.98
C PHE A 54 -6.20 -0.76 -13.07
N GLN A 55 -6.40 -0.66 -11.75
CA GLN A 55 -5.95 -1.71 -10.84
C GLN A 55 -6.70 -3.03 -11.12
N TYR A 56 -8.01 -2.95 -11.41
CA TYR A 56 -8.80 -4.12 -11.76
C TYR A 56 -8.36 -4.72 -13.09
N ALA A 57 -8.08 -3.89 -14.09
CA ALA A 57 -7.48 -4.33 -15.35
C ALA A 57 -6.12 -5.02 -15.11
N GLY A 58 -5.26 -4.46 -14.27
CA GLY A 58 -4.00 -5.09 -13.86
C GLY A 58 -4.22 -6.44 -13.18
N TYR A 59 -5.23 -6.55 -12.30
CA TYR A 59 -5.60 -7.80 -11.65
C TYR A 59 -6.01 -8.88 -12.66
N VAL A 60 -6.89 -8.55 -13.62
CA VAL A 60 -7.35 -9.47 -14.67
C VAL A 60 -6.19 -9.88 -15.58
N CYS A 61 -5.30 -8.94 -15.92
CA CYS A 61 -4.15 -9.20 -16.78
C CYS A 61 -2.96 -9.86 -16.05
N GLY A 62 -3.05 -10.12 -14.74
CA GLY A 62 -1.94 -10.66 -13.96
C GLY A 62 -0.75 -9.71 -13.80
N ILE A 63 -0.96 -8.41 -14.03
CA ILE A 63 0.05 -7.36 -13.87
C ILE A 63 0.02 -6.88 -12.42
N SER A 64 1.18 -6.95 -11.76
CA SER A 64 1.31 -6.60 -10.34
C SER A 64 2.34 -5.50 -10.12
N CYS A 65 2.41 -4.99 -8.90
CA CYS A 65 3.44 -4.03 -8.49
C CYS A 65 4.89 -4.56 -8.61
N VAL A 66 5.05 -5.89 -8.74
CA VAL A 66 6.35 -6.56 -8.85
C VAL A 66 6.79 -6.72 -10.30
N THR A 67 5.88 -6.58 -11.26
CA THR A 67 6.19 -6.76 -12.68
C THR A 67 7.07 -5.59 -13.14
N PRO A 68 8.39 -5.77 -13.37
CA PRO A 68 9.36 -4.68 -13.32
C PRO A 68 9.10 -3.52 -14.30
N ALA A 69 8.72 -3.84 -15.54
CA ALA A 69 8.40 -2.85 -16.56
C ALA A 69 6.88 -2.58 -16.63
N LEU A 70 6.08 -3.65 -16.76
CA LEU A 70 4.64 -3.51 -16.97
C LEU A 70 3.92 -2.85 -15.79
N GLY A 71 4.34 -3.10 -14.55
CA GLY A 71 3.70 -2.52 -13.37
C GLY A 71 3.79 -0.99 -13.36
N PRO A 72 5.00 -0.39 -13.42
CA PRO A 72 5.16 1.06 -13.57
C PRO A 72 4.52 1.64 -14.84
N MET A 73 4.60 0.96 -15.99
CA MET A 73 3.99 1.44 -17.23
C MET A 73 2.47 1.52 -17.12
N PHE A 74 1.82 0.46 -16.65
CA PHE A 74 0.37 0.48 -16.40
C PHE A 74 -0.01 1.49 -15.34
N GLY A 75 0.78 1.65 -14.28
CA GLY A 75 0.54 2.66 -13.26
C GLY A 75 0.66 4.10 -13.79
N CYS A 76 1.62 4.37 -14.69
CA CYS A 76 1.77 5.68 -15.32
C CYS A 76 0.60 5.97 -16.26
N ALA A 77 0.23 5.00 -17.11
CA ALA A 77 -0.95 5.10 -17.98
C ALA A 77 -2.23 5.30 -17.17
N ALA A 78 -2.39 4.57 -16.06
CA ALA A 78 -3.51 4.70 -15.15
C ALA A 78 -3.65 6.13 -14.61
N VAL A 79 -2.56 6.72 -14.12
CA VAL A 79 -2.54 8.10 -13.62
C VAL A 79 -2.87 9.07 -14.76
N GLY A 80 -2.21 8.96 -15.92
CA GLY A 80 -2.45 9.87 -17.05
C GLY A 80 -3.90 9.85 -17.54
N VAL A 81 -4.46 8.67 -17.80
CA VAL A 81 -5.86 8.52 -18.26
C VAL A 81 -6.85 8.99 -17.19
N SER A 82 -6.60 8.66 -15.92
CA SER A 82 -7.47 9.10 -14.82
C SER A 82 -7.43 10.62 -14.65
N SER A 83 -6.28 11.26 -14.88
CA SER A 83 -6.15 12.73 -14.81
C SER A 83 -6.85 13.44 -15.97
N VAL A 84 -6.80 12.88 -17.18
CA VAL A 84 -7.59 13.39 -18.31
C VAL A 84 -9.08 13.32 -17.98
N ALA A 85 -9.56 12.16 -17.52
CA ALA A 85 -10.96 11.97 -17.14
C ALA A 85 -11.38 12.92 -16.01
N ALA A 86 -10.51 13.14 -15.01
CA ALA A 86 -10.74 14.09 -13.93
C ALA A 86 -10.80 15.54 -14.41
N GLY A 87 -9.94 15.93 -15.36
CA GLY A 87 -9.98 17.25 -15.99
C GLY A 87 -11.29 17.50 -16.74
N GLN A 88 -11.75 16.51 -17.50
CA GLN A 88 -13.05 16.59 -18.19
C GLN A 88 -14.22 16.67 -17.20
N ALA A 89 -14.18 15.91 -16.10
CA ALA A 89 -15.19 15.99 -15.05
C ALA A 89 -15.20 17.35 -14.34
N ALA A 90 -14.02 17.94 -14.11
CA ALA A 90 -13.89 19.28 -13.55
C ALA A 90 -14.50 20.33 -14.49
N ALA A 91 -14.21 20.25 -15.79
CA ALA A 91 -14.77 21.15 -16.79
C ALA A 91 -16.30 21.01 -16.92
N ALA A 92 -16.81 19.77 -16.90
CA ALA A 92 -18.25 19.51 -16.92
C ALA A 92 -18.95 20.08 -15.68
N MET A 93 -18.38 19.88 -14.48
CA MET A 93 -18.93 20.44 -13.24
C MET A 93 -18.91 21.98 -13.24
N HIS A 94 -17.83 22.59 -13.74
CA HIS A 94 -17.75 24.04 -13.86
C HIS A 94 -18.86 24.60 -14.77
N ARG A 95 -19.09 23.97 -15.93
CA ARG A 95 -20.18 24.37 -16.85
C ARG A 95 -21.57 24.17 -16.24
N LEU A 96 -21.77 23.07 -15.51
CA LEU A 96 -23.02 22.85 -14.79
C LEU A 96 -23.30 23.97 -13.79
N ILE A 97 -22.28 24.41 -13.07
CA ILE A 97 -22.41 25.50 -12.10
C ILE A 97 -22.70 26.83 -12.78
N GLU A 98 -22.02 27.14 -13.89
CA GLU A 98 -22.15 28.43 -14.58
C GLU A 98 -23.43 28.54 -15.42
N VAL A 99 -23.78 27.48 -16.16
CA VAL A 99 -24.85 27.50 -17.17
C VAL A 99 -26.10 26.75 -16.70
N GLY A 100 -25.98 25.88 -15.69
CA GLY A 100 -27.08 25.02 -15.24
C GLY A 100 -27.33 23.80 -16.13
N ASP A 101 -26.46 23.53 -17.11
CA ASP A 101 -26.59 22.39 -18.03
C ASP A 101 -25.65 21.25 -17.62
N LEU A 102 -26.23 20.07 -17.38
CA LEU A 102 -25.53 18.87 -16.89
C LEU A 102 -24.65 18.22 -17.96
N TRP A 103 -24.99 18.36 -19.25
CA TRP A 103 -24.30 17.61 -20.30
C TRP A 103 -24.66 18.10 -21.71
N PRO A 104 -23.97 19.13 -22.24
CA PRO A 104 -24.16 19.52 -23.62
C PRO A 104 -23.86 18.33 -24.53
N ASN A 105 -24.77 18.04 -25.47
CA ASN A 105 -24.73 16.87 -26.36
C ASN A 105 -23.41 16.67 -27.14
N ASN A 106 -22.51 17.67 -27.15
CA ASN A 106 -21.23 17.66 -27.88
C ASN A 106 -19.97 17.83 -27.00
N SER A 107 -20.09 17.72 -25.67
CA SER A 107 -18.99 18.12 -24.75
C SER A 107 -17.72 17.27 -24.85
N PHE A 108 -17.81 16.03 -25.31
CA PHE A 108 -16.64 15.16 -25.49
C PHE A 108 -15.95 15.32 -26.85
N GLY A 109 -16.61 15.96 -27.83
CA GLY A 109 -16.11 16.07 -29.19
C GLY A 109 -15.10 17.20 -29.40
N ALA A 110 -15.07 18.17 -28.49
CA ALA A 110 -14.29 19.41 -28.65
C ALA A 110 -13.07 19.51 -27.74
N THR A 111 -12.70 18.47 -26.99
CA THR A 111 -11.47 18.50 -26.20
C THR A 111 -10.28 18.58 -27.15
N GLN A 112 -9.55 19.69 -27.07
CA GLN A 112 -8.33 19.86 -27.86
C GLN A 112 -7.29 18.81 -27.43
N ARG A 113 -6.50 18.29 -28.38
CA ARG A 113 -5.49 17.26 -28.10
C ARG A 113 -4.47 17.78 -27.07
N GLU A 114 -4.23 19.07 -27.12
CA GLU A 114 -3.37 19.85 -26.25
C GLU A 114 -3.85 19.79 -24.78
N GLU A 115 -5.15 19.92 -24.52
CA GLU A 115 -5.72 19.83 -23.17
C GLU A 115 -5.61 18.41 -22.59
N ILE A 116 -5.86 17.39 -23.43
CA ILE A 116 -5.70 15.98 -23.04
C ILE A 116 -4.25 15.72 -22.61
N LEU A 117 -3.28 16.15 -23.43
CA LEU A 117 -1.87 15.99 -23.13
C LEU A 117 -1.48 16.77 -21.85
N LEU A 118 -1.95 18.00 -21.70
CA LEU A 118 -1.68 18.82 -20.53
C LEU A 118 -2.19 18.15 -19.25
N HIS A 119 -3.45 17.70 -19.21
CA HIS A 119 -4.02 17.02 -18.04
C HIS A 119 -3.30 15.72 -17.70
N ALA A 120 -2.94 14.92 -18.71
CA ALA A 120 -2.17 13.70 -18.49
C ALA A 120 -0.79 14.00 -17.89
N LEU A 121 -0.05 14.96 -18.46
CA LEU A 121 1.29 15.33 -18.01
C LEU A 121 1.26 15.97 -16.62
N MET A 122 0.33 16.89 -16.36
CA MET A 122 0.15 17.49 -15.03
C MET A 122 -0.20 16.44 -13.98
N GLY A 123 -1.07 15.49 -14.33
CA GLY A 123 -1.43 14.37 -13.46
C GLY A 123 -0.26 13.47 -13.09
N ILE A 124 0.51 13.05 -14.09
CA ILE A 124 1.71 12.22 -13.94
C ILE A 124 2.77 12.95 -13.10
N ALA A 125 3.05 14.22 -13.44
CA ALA A 125 4.01 15.05 -12.74
C ALA A 125 3.57 15.31 -11.28
N GLY A 126 2.31 15.68 -11.08
CA GLY A 126 1.73 15.92 -9.76
C GLY A 126 1.74 14.67 -8.88
N PHE A 127 1.33 13.52 -9.41
CA PHE A 127 1.41 12.25 -8.70
C PHE A 127 2.84 11.94 -8.25
N LYS A 128 3.83 12.19 -9.13
CA LYS A 128 5.24 11.96 -8.80
C LYS A 128 5.79 12.97 -7.78
N ALA A 129 5.42 14.24 -7.90
CA ALA A 129 5.82 15.32 -6.99
C ALA A 129 5.29 15.08 -5.57
N LEU A 130 4.09 14.50 -5.44
CA LEU A 130 3.49 14.09 -4.16
C LEU A 130 4.09 12.78 -3.61
N GLY A 131 5.21 12.31 -4.16
CA GLY A 131 5.92 11.10 -3.74
C GLY A 131 5.37 9.80 -4.34
N GLY A 132 4.36 9.87 -5.20
CA GLY A 132 3.71 8.72 -5.82
C GLY A 132 4.69 7.80 -6.55
N SER A 133 4.42 6.50 -6.50
CA SER A 133 5.14 5.49 -7.26
C SER A 133 4.17 4.75 -8.16
N PHE A 134 4.41 4.75 -9.48
CA PHE A 134 3.49 4.15 -10.44
C PHE A 134 3.27 2.65 -10.19
N ARG A 135 4.30 1.93 -9.73
CA ARG A 135 4.16 0.52 -9.33
C ARG A 135 3.12 0.32 -8.23
N ASN A 136 2.92 1.33 -7.38
CA ASN A 136 1.99 1.25 -6.27
C ASN A 136 0.53 1.40 -6.70
N VAL A 137 0.24 1.75 -7.96
CA VAL A 137 -1.12 1.77 -8.51
C VAL A 137 -1.60 0.33 -8.81
N MET A 138 -0.67 -0.57 -9.10
CA MET A 138 -0.96 -1.96 -9.47
C MET A 138 -1.24 -2.84 -8.24
N PRO A 139 -2.00 -3.94 -8.39
CA PRO A 139 -2.30 -4.82 -7.29
C PRO A 139 -1.03 -5.49 -6.72
N SER A 140 -1.06 -5.76 -5.42
CA SER A 140 0.06 -6.38 -4.70
C SER A 140 0.10 -7.89 -4.95
N ASN A 141 1.27 -8.44 -5.30
CA ASN A 141 1.47 -9.90 -5.33
C ASN A 141 1.81 -10.40 -3.92
N LEU A 142 1.08 -11.41 -3.42
CA LEU A 142 1.31 -11.95 -2.07
C LEU A 142 2.65 -12.67 -1.88
N GLY A 143 3.34 -13.05 -2.96
CA GLY A 143 4.65 -13.71 -2.88
C GLY A 143 5.85 -12.75 -2.73
N TYR A 144 5.63 -11.44 -2.69
CA TYR A 144 6.68 -10.42 -2.74
C TYR A 144 6.30 -9.22 -1.86
N PRO A 145 7.21 -8.27 -1.60
CA PRO A 145 6.84 -7.03 -0.93
C PRO A 145 5.72 -6.31 -1.73
N GLY A 146 4.59 -6.05 -1.07
CA GLY A 146 3.44 -5.42 -1.72
C GLY A 146 3.66 -3.95 -2.11
N ALA A 147 2.68 -3.38 -2.80
CA ALA A 147 2.67 -2.00 -3.27
C ALA A 147 2.86 -0.96 -2.15
N LEU A 148 2.54 -1.31 -0.90
CA LEU A 148 2.60 -0.43 0.27
C LEU A 148 3.77 -0.77 1.21
N ALA A 149 4.73 -1.57 0.73
CA ALA A 149 5.95 -1.91 1.47
C ALA A 149 6.90 -0.70 1.59
N ARG A 150 6.81 0.02 2.71
CA ARG A 150 7.66 1.19 3.00
C ARG A 150 8.89 0.85 3.84
N PHE A 151 8.68 0.16 4.96
CA PHE A 151 9.72 -0.17 5.93
C PHE A 151 9.71 -1.68 6.21
N SER A 152 10.86 -2.20 6.62
CA SER A 152 11.01 -3.58 7.03
C SER A 152 12.20 -3.76 7.97
N ILE A 153 12.15 -4.81 8.76
CA ILE A 153 13.21 -5.21 9.70
C ILE A 153 13.94 -6.40 9.08
N PRO A 154 15.28 -6.47 9.10
CA PRO A 154 15.99 -7.66 8.65
C PRO A 154 15.59 -8.88 9.49
N ALA A 155 15.31 -10.02 8.83
CA ALA A 155 15.03 -11.27 9.51
C ALA A 155 16.33 -12.05 9.77
N LYS A 156 16.51 -12.56 10.98
CA LYS A 156 17.66 -13.40 11.34
C LYS A 156 17.42 -14.85 10.93
N GLY A 157 17.43 -15.10 9.62
CA GLY A 157 17.21 -16.42 9.03
C GLY A 157 15.72 -16.75 8.86
N GLU A 158 15.39 -18.05 8.96
CA GLU A 158 14.06 -18.60 8.67
C GLU A 158 13.12 -18.59 9.89
N GLY A 159 13.64 -18.22 11.07
CA GLY A 159 12.91 -18.24 12.33
C GLY A 159 11.87 -17.13 12.42
N TYR A 160 10.77 -17.38 13.14
CA TYR A 160 9.76 -16.36 13.41
C TYR A 160 10.34 -15.15 14.15
N ALA A 161 9.77 -13.97 13.90
CA ALA A 161 10.15 -12.74 14.58
C ALA A 161 10.06 -12.90 16.11
N VAL A 162 11.11 -12.44 16.82
CA VAL A 162 11.11 -12.41 18.29
C VAL A 162 10.14 -11.34 18.81
N GLU A 163 9.77 -11.39 20.10
CA GLU A 163 8.74 -10.49 20.64
C GLU A 163 9.11 -9.00 20.50
N ALA A 164 10.40 -8.66 20.64
CA ALA A 164 10.90 -7.31 20.38
C ALA A 164 10.68 -6.87 18.92
N GLU A 165 10.99 -7.74 17.94
CA GLU A 165 10.76 -7.47 16.52
C GLU A 165 9.27 -7.36 16.20
N ARG A 166 8.44 -8.23 16.80
CA ARG A 166 6.97 -8.16 16.69
C ARG A 166 6.43 -6.84 17.22
N ALA A 167 6.95 -6.34 18.34
CA ALA A 167 6.56 -5.04 18.89
C ALA A 167 6.89 -3.89 17.91
N VAL A 168 8.06 -3.92 17.25
CA VAL A 168 8.40 -2.94 16.21
C VAL A 168 7.48 -3.07 15.00
N ILE A 169 7.24 -4.29 14.51
CA ILE A 169 6.34 -4.53 13.37
C ILE A 169 4.90 -4.09 13.67
N ARG A 170 4.39 -4.31 14.89
CA ARG A 170 3.07 -3.79 15.31
C ARG A 170 3.01 -2.27 15.27
N ARG A 171 4.06 -1.58 15.71
CA ARG A 171 4.16 -0.11 15.61
C ARG A 171 4.14 0.33 14.14
N MET A 172 4.93 -0.33 13.30
CA MET A 172 4.94 -0.07 11.85
C MET A 172 3.57 -0.34 11.20
N PHE A 173 2.85 -1.37 11.61
CA PHE A 173 1.51 -1.68 11.11
C PHE A 173 0.49 -0.63 11.50
N LYS A 174 0.53 -0.14 12.74
CA LYS A 174 -0.34 0.98 13.16
C LYS A 174 -0.06 2.25 12.36
N GLN A 175 1.21 2.54 12.10
CA GLN A 175 1.64 3.75 11.39
C GLN A 175 1.40 3.69 9.87
N PHE A 176 1.79 2.59 9.23
CA PHE A 176 1.83 2.47 7.76
C PHE A 176 0.81 1.50 7.19
N GLY A 177 0.22 0.63 8.02
CA GLY A 177 -0.71 -0.41 7.60
C GLY A 177 -0.03 -1.65 7.02
N CYS A 178 -0.88 -2.56 6.54
CA CYS A 178 -0.46 -3.76 5.85
C CYS A 178 0.26 -3.41 4.53
N HIS A 179 1.45 -3.97 4.33
CA HIS A 179 2.24 -3.71 3.11
C HIS A 179 1.60 -4.19 1.79
N HIS A 180 0.55 -5.03 1.82
CA HIS A 180 -0.18 -5.45 0.63
C HIS A 180 -1.46 -4.66 0.37
N CYS A 181 -2.34 -4.53 1.37
CA CYS A 181 -3.66 -3.93 1.18
C CYS A 181 -3.81 -2.53 1.79
N GLY A 182 -2.98 -2.14 2.77
CA GLY A 182 -3.04 -0.83 3.43
C GLY A 182 -3.77 -0.83 4.79
N ARG A 183 -4.47 -1.91 5.13
CA ARG A 183 -5.26 -2.03 6.38
C ARG A 183 -4.41 -1.77 7.61
N ARG A 184 -4.90 -0.89 8.50
CA ARG A 184 -4.27 -0.52 9.79
C ARG A 184 -4.94 -1.12 11.03
N SER A 185 -6.04 -1.83 10.86
CA SER A 185 -6.82 -2.44 11.94
C SER A 185 -6.72 -3.96 11.96
N GLY A 186 -6.97 -4.55 13.12
CA GLY A 186 -6.92 -6.00 13.37
C GLY A 186 -5.53 -6.51 13.75
N GLY A 187 -5.38 -7.84 13.75
CA GLY A 187 -4.12 -8.49 14.08
C GLY A 187 -3.02 -8.22 13.04
N CYS A 188 -1.80 -8.05 13.55
CA CYS A 188 -0.61 -7.82 12.75
C CYS A 188 0.36 -9.01 12.90
N ILE A 189 0.82 -9.52 11.77
CA ILE A 189 1.80 -10.59 11.66
C ILE A 189 3.08 -10.00 11.04
N ALA A 190 4.22 -10.42 11.57
CA ALA A 190 5.53 -10.17 10.97
C ALA A 190 5.76 -11.18 9.85
N ASP A 191 5.50 -10.75 8.62
CA ASP A 191 5.56 -11.62 7.44
C ASP A 191 6.97 -11.65 6.84
N HIS A 192 7.45 -12.85 6.52
CA HIS A 192 8.76 -13.06 5.90
C HIS A 192 8.66 -12.84 4.40
N MET A 193 9.46 -11.90 3.89
CA MET A 193 9.53 -11.66 2.46
C MET A 193 10.96 -11.79 1.94
N PRO A 194 11.22 -12.66 0.93
CA PRO A 194 10.28 -13.64 0.34
C PRO A 194 9.90 -14.78 1.33
N PRO A 195 8.77 -15.50 1.12
CA PRO A 195 8.32 -16.56 2.03
C PRO A 195 9.30 -17.75 2.09
N ASN A 196 9.46 -18.37 3.25
CA ASN A 196 10.41 -19.49 3.47
C ASN A 196 10.22 -20.63 2.45
N LYS A 197 8.97 -20.98 2.10
CA LYS A 197 8.70 -22.03 1.10
C LYS A 197 9.33 -21.70 -0.26
N GLN A 198 9.31 -20.43 -0.68
CA GLN A 198 9.96 -20.02 -1.94
C GLN A 198 11.48 -20.11 -1.84
N MET A 199 12.04 -19.86 -0.66
CA MET A 199 13.48 -19.93 -0.44
C MET A 199 14.04 -21.35 -0.55
N ILE A 200 13.30 -22.35 -0.07
CA ILE A 200 13.67 -23.77 -0.22
C ILE A 200 13.70 -24.17 -1.71
N VAL A 201 12.71 -23.71 -2.49
CA VAL A 201 12.63 -23.99 -3.93
C VAL A 201 13.76 -23.28 -4.70
N MET A 202 14.11 -22.05 -4.34
CA MET A 202 15.23 -21.35 -4.99
C MET A 202 16.57 -22.03 -4.70
N ARG A 203 16.83 -22.42 -3.44
CA ARG A 203 18.07 -23.14 -3.06
C ARG A 203 18.23 -24.48 -3.78
N SER A 204 17.14 -25.24 -3.94
CA SER A 204 17.16 -26.52 -4.66
C SER A 204 17.38 -26.35 -6.17
N ARG A 205 16.86 -25.29 -6.79
CA ARG A 205 17.13 -25.00 -8.22
C ARG A 205 18.57 -24.53 -8.47
N LEU A 206 19.12 -23.71 -7.58
CA LEU A 206 20.51 -23.23 -7.67
C LEU A 206 21.52 -24.37 -7.51
N SER A 207 21.27 -25.33 -6.63
CA SER A 207 22.15 -26.51 -6.46
C SER A 207 22.15 -27.45 -7.67
N ILE A 208 21.02 -27.60 -8.36
CA ILE A 208 20.93 -28.41 -9.59
C ILE A 208 21.57 -27.67 -10.78
N GLY A 209 21.38 -26.36 -10.89
CA GLY A 209 21.98 -25.54 -11.95
C GLY A 209 23.50 -25.41 -11.86
N ALA A 210 24.06 -25.42 -10.64
CA ALA A 210 25.51 -25.38 -10.42
C ALA A 210 26.21 -26.69 -10.82
N LEU A 211 25.51 -27.82 -10.86
CA LEU A 211 26.01 -29.10 -11.37
C LEU A 211 25.80 -29.27 -12.88
N GLY A 212 25.03 -28.39 -13.53
CA GLY A 212 24.60 -28.51 -14.92
C GLY A 212 24.84 -27.22 -15.72
N LEU A 213 26.07 -26.74 -15.74
CA LEU A 213 26.48 -25.68 -16.67
C LEU A 213 26.56 -26.27 -18.09
N GLY A 214 25.45 -26.18 -18.80
CA GLY A 214 25.28 -26.62 -20.19
C GLY A 214 24.48 -25.62 -21.03
N LEU A 215 24.91 -24.36 -21.01
CA LEU A 215 24.90 -23.37 -22.11
C LEU A 215 23.64 -23.00 -22.95
N LEU A 216 22.43 -23.57 -22.80
CA LEU A 216 21.41 -23.41 -23.88
C LEU A 216 19.96 -23.06 -23.48
N ARG A 217 19.71 -22.21 -22.47
CA ARG A 217 18.31 -21.84 -22.11
C ARG A 217 17.96 -20.36 -21.94
N LEU A 218 18.86 -19.43 -22.27
CA LEU A 218 18.58 -18.00 -22.08
C LEU A 218 17.64 -17.36 -23.13
N PHE A 219 17.14 -18.10 -24.14
CA PHE A 219 16.37 -17.48 -25.24
C PHE A 219 14.97 -18.05 -25.54
N PHE A 220 14.44 -19.01 -24.77
CA PHE A 220 13.07 -19.49 -25.01
C PHE A 220 12.27 -19.64 -23.71
N PRO A 221 11.26 -18.78 -23.45
CA PRO A 221 10.24 -19.11 -22.48
C PRO A 221 9.44 -20.29 -23.05
N ALA A 222 9.54 -21.45 -22.38
CA ALA A 222 8.71 -22.60 -22.69
C ALA A 222 7.24 -22.18 -22.63
N LYS A 223 6.53 -22.42 -23.73
CA LYS A 223 5.09 -22.20 -23.90
C LYS A 223 4.35 -22.76 -22.68
N GLY A 224 3.77 -21.87 -21.89
CA GLY A 224 2.87 -22.25 -20.80
C GLY A 224 1.68 -22.98 -21.38
N GLN A 225 1.49 -24.21 -20.92
CA GLN A 225 0.23 -24.93 -21.08
C GLN A 225 -0.88 -24.14 -20.37
N LEU A 226 -1.64 -23.35 -21.14
CA LEU A 226 -2.99 -22.99 -20.76
C LEU A 226 -3.83 -24.26 -20.77
N LYS A 227 -3.94 -24.89 -19.60
CA LYS A 227 -4.96 -25.91 -19.35
C LYS A 227 -6.28 -25.18 -19.14
N THR A 228 -6.95 -24.83 -20.23
CA THR A 228 -8.34 -24.36 -20.19
C THR A 228 -9.21 -25.55 -19.75
N ARG A 229 -9.57 -25.58 -18.46
CA ARG A 229 -10.57 -26.52 -17.96
C ARG A 229 -11.95 -25.98 -18.35
N ALA A 230 -12.48 -26.53 -19.43
CA ALA A 230 -13.89 -26.45 -19.78
C ALA A 230 -14.70 -27.43 -18.92
N LYS A 231 -15.92 -27.00 -18.58
CA LYS A 231 -17.08 -27.74 -18.06
C LYS A 231 -16.99 -28.28 -16.62
N ASP A 232 -17.96 -27.86 -15.83
CA ASP A 232 -18.95 -28.67 -15.11
C ASP A 232 -20.12 -27.68 -14.84
N GLY A 233 -21.35 -27.82 -15.36
CA GLY A 233 -22.14 -29.05 -15.40
C GLY A 233 -22.93 -29.15 -14.10
N VAL A 234 -23.97 -28.33 -13.95
CA VAL A 234 -24.95 -28.46 -12.86
C VAL A 234 -25.71 -29.76 -13.07
N THR A 235 -25.51 -30.72 -12.18
CA THR A 235 -26.32 -31.94 -12.12
C THR A 235 -26.91 -32.09 -10.72
N PHE A 236 -28.22 -32.30 -10.70
CA PHE A 236 -29.09 -32.45 -9.53
C PHE A 236 -28.72 -33.66 -8.66
N LYS A 237 -28.92 -33.53 -7.35
CA LYS A 237 -28.78 -34.59 -6.35
C LYS A 237 -29.84 -35.68 -6.54
N GLY A 238 -29.38 -36.93 -6.64
CA GLY A 238 -30.18 -38.14 -6.43
C GLY A 238 -29.51 -39.00 -5.34
N SER A 239 -30.31 -39.38 -4.35
CA SER A 239 -30.00 -40.28 -3.23
C SER A 239 -29.69 -41.71 -3.70
N SER A 240 -28.81 -42.44 -2.99
CA SER A 240 -29.04 -43.80 -2.48
C SER A 240 -27.75 -44.64 -2.29
N SER A 241 -27.66 -45.24 -1.11
CA SER A 241 -27.06 -46.55 -0.75
C SER A 241 -25.58 -46.87 -1.01
N ASN A 242 -24.85 -47.04 0.11
CA ASN A 242 -23.78 -48.02 0.32
C ASN A 242 -24.30 -49.46 0.04
N PRO A 243 -23.48 -50.46 -0.35
CA PRO A 243 -22.42 -51.00 0.53
C PRO A 243 -21.16 -51.60 -0.16
N GLY A 244 -20.16 -51.96 0.66
CA GLY A 244 -19.40 -53.21 0.46
C GLY A 244 -18.02 -53.15 -0.22
N GLN A 245 -16.97 -53.11 0.61
CA GLN A 245 -15.88 -54.10 0.68
C GLN A 245 -15.25 -54.64 -0.62
N THR A 246 -13.95 -54.41 -0.85
CA THR A 246 -12.92 -55.46 -1.08
C THR A 246 -11.51 -54.87 -1.20
N ARG A 247 -10.56 -55.61 -0.63
CA ARG A 247 -9.10 -55.40 -0.68
C ARG A 247 -8.52 -56.02 -1.96
N GLY A 248 -7.48 -55.40 -2.49
CA GLY A 248 -6.50 -55.98 -3.45
C GLY A 248 -5.55 -54.86 -3.90
N SER A 249 -4.33 -54.74 -3.38
CA SER A 249 -3.12 -55.52 -3.69
C SER A 249 -2.78 -55.56 -5.18
N THR A 250 -2.04 -54.56 -5.65
CA THR A 250 -1.15 -54.68 -6.83
C THR A 250 0.12 -53.85 -6.60
N ASN A 251 1.04 -54.40 -5.80
CA ASN A 251 2.47 -54.14 -5.92
C ASN A 251 3.04 -55.26 -6.79
N ALA A 252 3.20 -55.01 -8.08
CA ALA A 252 4.07 -55.72 -9.01
C ALA A 252 3.91 -55.00 -10.36
N ILE A 253 4.95 -55.03 -11.20
CA ILE A 253 5.08 -54.31 -12.49
C ILE A 253 5.70 -52.90 -12.34
N LEU A 254 6.95 -52.85 -11.86
CA LEU A 254 7.89 -51.76 -12.18
C LEU A 254 9.36 -52.12 -11.84
N SER A 255 9.77 -53.37 -12.07
CA SER A 255 11.16 -53.83 -11.85
C SER A 255 11.92 -54.23 -13.11
N ASP A 256 11.31 -54.24 -14.30
CA ASP A 256 11.94 -54.84 -15.49
C ASP A 256 12.41 -53.84 -16.57
N ALA A 257 12.37 -52.53 -16.31
CA ALA A 257 12.84 -51.52 -17.27
C ALA A 257 14.34 -51.14 -17.12
N ALA A 258 15.05 -51.65 -16.11
CA ALA A 258 16.43 -51.23 -15.82
C ALA A 258 17.52 -52.13 -16.45
N ARG A 259 17.15 -53.20 -17.17
CA ARG A 259 18.11 -54.23 -17.66
C ARG A 259 18.52 -54.07 -19.14
N ALA A 260 18.11 -52.98 -19.82
CA ALA A 260 18.35 -52.79 -21.25
C ALA A 260 19.47 -51.79 -21.62
N ILE A 261 20.17 -51.19 -20.65
CA ILE A 261 21.27 -50.25 -20.93
C ILE A 261 22.56 -50.88 -20.41
N GLY A 262 23.26 -51.57 -21.32
CA GLY A 262 24.53 -52.25 -21.05
C GLY A 262 25.65 -51.30 -20.62
N LEU A 263 25.70 -50.99 -19.33
CA LEU A 263 26.84 -50.33 -18.70
C LEU A 263 27.70 -51.39 -18.01
N GLY A 264 28.81 -51.71 -18.66
CA GLY A 264 29.82 -52.64 -18.17
C GLY A 264 30.41 -52.18 -16.83
N THR A 265 30.42 -53.09 -15.86
CA THR A 265 31.09 -52.93 -14.58
C THR A 265 32.59 -53.16 -14.75
N LYS A 266 33.38 -52.09 -14.85
CA LYS A 266 34.84 -52.16 -14.65
C LYS A 266 35.14 -52.11 -13.15
N SER A 267 35.70 -53.19 -12.61
CA SER A 267 36.22 -53.25 -11.24
C SER A 267 37.50 -52.41 -11.14
N GLY A 268 37.33 -51.14 -10.76
CA GLY A 268 38.43 -50.22 -10.45
C GLY A 268 38.77 -50.23 -8.96
N LYS A 269 40.07 -50.29 -8.67
CA LYS A 269 40.72 -50.27 -7.34
C LYS A 269 40.09 -49.26 -6.37
N ALA A 270 39.98 -49.69 -5.11
CA ALA A 270 39.65 -48.86 -3.95
C ALA A 270 40.67 -47.72 -3.76
N GLY A 271 40.41 -46.58 -4.40
CA GLY A 271 41.04 -45.31 -4.06
C GLY A 271 40.38 -44.72 -2.82
N SER A 272 41.17 -44.26 -1.85
CA SER A 272 40.66 -43.66 -0.64
C SER A 272 39.79 -42.46 -0.97
N VAL A 273 38.52 -42.55 -0.61
CA VAL A 273 37.55 -41.46 -0.67
C VAL A 273 37.98 -40.43 0.37
N ARG A 274 38.77 -39.43 -0.03
CA ARG A 274 38.87 -38.19 0.74
C ARG A 274 37.47 -37.60 0.81
N ARG A 275 36.86 -37.62 2.00
CA ARG A 275 35.60 -36.93 2.27
C ARG A 275 35.77 -35.46 1.88
N TYR A 276 34.96 -35.02 0.93
CA TYR A 276 34.75 -33.61 0.59
C TYR A 276 33.90 -32.94 1.70
N ASP A 277 34.41 -32.88 2.92
CA ASP A 277 33.75 -32.19 4.04
C ASP A 277 33.90 -30.65 3.92
N GLY A 278 34.72 -30.16 2.98
CA GLY A 278 35.00 -28.73 2.78
C GLY A 278 33.95 -27.94 1.99
N ASP A 279 33.18 -28.57 1.10
CA ASP A 279 32.25 -27.85 0.21
C ASP A 279 30.87 -27.61 0.84
N ALA A 280 30.46 -28.46 1.79
CA ALA A 280 29.24 -28.25 2.59
C ALA A 280 29.33 -26.99 3.47
N ALA A 281 30.53 -26.66 3.98
CA ALA A 281 30.80 -25.46 4.76
C ALA A 281 30.86 -24.17 3.91
N ARG A 282 30.96 -24.28 2.58
CA ARG A 282 30.97 -23.14 1.66
C ARG A 282 29.59 -22.84 1.08
N ALA A 283 28.77 -23.89 0.85
CA ALA A 283 27.37 -23.75 0.45
C ALA A 283 26.48 -23.09 1.54
N SER A 284 26.91 -23.10 2.81
CA SER A 284 26.19 -22.50 3.93
C SER A 284 26.28 -20.96 4.02
N ARG A 285 27.07 -20.28 3.16
CA ARG A 285 27.30 -18.83 3.26
C ARG A 285 26.36 -17.93 2.45
N PHE A 286 25.50 -18.48 1.60
CA PHE A 286 24.43 -17.68 1.00
C PHE A 286 23.28 -17.53 2.02
N GLN A 287 23.53 -16.67 3.03
CA GLN A 287 22.46 -16.14 3.86
C GLN A 287 21.52 -15.34 2.96
N VAL A 288 20.31 -15.85 2.85
CA VAL A 288 19.26 -15.17 2.12
C VAL A 288 18.79 -14.04 3.02
N PHE A 289 18.92 -12.80 2.54
CA PHE A 289 18.43 -11.63 3.24
C PHE A 289 16.90 -11.58 3.18
N GLN A 290 16.25 -12.27 4.11
CA GLN A 290 14.82 -12.13 4.34
C GLN A 290 14.54 -10.91 5.21
N ARG A 291 13.36 -10.32 5.06
CA ARG A 291 12.94 -9.16 5.85
C ARG A 291 11.51 -9.35 6.34
N PHE A 292 11.23 -8.82 7.53
CA PHE A 292 9.90 -8.75 8.12
C PHE A 292 9.15 -7.51 7.64
N TYR A 293 7.93 -7.73 7.15
CA TYR A 293 7.00 -6.67 6.80
C TYR A 293 5.71 -6.76 7.65
N PRO A 294 5.06 -5.62 7.95
CA PRO A 294 3.78 -5.62 8.64
C PRO A 294 2.67 -6.13 7.70
N GLN A 295 2.03 -7.24 8.08
CA GLN A 295 0.95 -7.86 7.30
C GLN A 295 -0.29 -8.09 8.17
N CYS A 296 -1.49 -7.87 7.61
CA CYS A 296 -2.72 -8.20 8.32
C CYS A 296 -3.03 -9.71 8.21
N GLU A 297 -3.72 -10.27 9.20
CA GLU A 297 -4.09 -11.70 9.25
C GLU A 297 -4.78 -12.18 7.96
N SER A 298 -5.71 -11.37 7.41
CA SER A 298 -6.44 -11.74 6.19
C SER A 298 -5.53 -11.85 4.95
N CYS A 299 -4.48 -11.04 4.84
CA CYS A 299 -3.51 -11.15 3.75
C CYS A 299 -2.56 -12.34 3.99
N SER A 300 -2.14 -12.56 5.24
CA SER A 300 -1.30 -13.70 5.62
C SER A 300 -1.98 -15.04 5.35
N GLN A 301 -3.26 -15.19 5.71
CA GLN A 301 -4.05 -16.39 5.40
C GLN A 301 -4.15 -16.63 3.89
N ARG A 302 -4.45 -15.59 3.10
CA ARG A 302 -4.49 -15.68 1.63
C ARG A 302 -3.14 -16.07 1.04
N GLN A 303 -2.05 -15.51 1.58
CA GLN A 303 -0.70 -15.81 1.13
C GLN A 303 -0.35 -17.28 1.44
N SER A 304 -0.62 -17.75 2.66
CA SER A 304 -0.36 -19.15 3.03
C SER A 304 -1.13 -20.12 2.13
N SER A 305 -2.40 -19.82 1.81
CA SER A 305 -3.21 -20.60 0.86
C SER A 305 -2.63 -20.56 -0.55
N ALA A 306 -2.24 -19.37 -1.04
CA ALA A 306 -1.61 -19.17 -2.34
C ALA A 306 -0.30 -19.97 -2.46
N MET A 307 0.54 -19.95 -1.42
CA MET A 307 1.82 -20.68 -1.38
C MET A 307 1.62 -22.20 -1.30
N LYS A 308 0.57 -22.68 -0.64
CA LYS A 308 0.21 -24.10 -0.65
C LYS A 308 -0.23 -24.56 -2.04
N GLN A 309 -1.00 -23.74 -2.74
CA GLN A 309 -1.53 -24.03 -4.07
C GLN A 309 -0.57 -23.68 -5.22
N GLU A 310 0.58 -23.07 -4.91
CA GLU A 310 1.55 -22.57 -5.89
C GLU A 310 0.92 -21.60 -6.91
N ARG A 311 -0.01 -20.77 -6.43
CA ARG A 311 -0.71 -19.78 -7.24
C ARG A 311 -0.20 -18.37 -6.95
N HIS A 312 -0.13 -17.56 -8.00
CA HIS A 312 0.03 -16.12 -7.85
C HIS A 312 -1.31 -15.53 -7.45
N VAL A 313 -1.38 -14.97 -6.24
CA VAL A 313 -2.57 -14.29 -5.75
C VAL A 313 -2.27 -12.81 -5.65
N LEU A 314 -3.11 -12.02 -6.32
CA LEU A 314 -3.06 -10.57 -6.32
C LEU A 314 -4.05 -10.02 -5.29
N VAL A 315 -3.65 -8.92 -4.63
CA VAL A 315 -4.46 -8.21 -3.64
C VAL A 315 -4.62 -6.76 -4.07
N MET A 316 -5.88 -6.38 -4.25
CA MET A 316 -6.32 -5.01 -4.46
C MET A 316 -6.17 -4.21 -3.16
N HIS A 317 -5.74 -2.96 -3.26
CA HIS A 317 -5.70 -2.04 -2.12
C HIS A 317 -6.80 -0.96 -2.16
N PHE A 318 -7.56 -0.85 -3.25
CA PHE A 318 -8.80 -0.07 -3.29
C PHE A 318 -10.03 -0.97 -3.06
N LYS A 319 -10.27 -1.42 -1.82
CA LYS A 319 -11.31 -2.43 -1.57
C LYS A 319 -12.75 -1.89 -1.55
N ARG A 320 -12.99 -0.58 -1.55
CA ARG A 320 -14.34 0.02 -1.41
C ARG A 320 -14.50 1.40 -2.06
N GLY A 321 -13.81 1.68 -3.16
CA GLY A 321 -13.82 3.01 -3.79
C GLY A 321 -13.16 4.12 -2.96
N ARG A 322 -12.86 3.87 -1.69
CA ARG A 322 -11.93 4.68 -0.90
C ARG A 322 -10.52 4.12 -1.10
N PRO A 323 -9.52 4.92 -1.51
CA PRO A 323 -8.15 4.59 -1.17
C PRO A 323 -8.15 4.32 0.34
N GLU A 324 -7.83 3.09 0.76
CA GLU A 324 -7.47 2.86 2.15
C GLU A 324 -6.31 3.82 2.38
N VAL A 325 -6.50 4.87 3.20
CA VAL A 325 -5.65 6.07 3.23
C VAL A 325 -4.20 5.65 3.44
N SER A 326 -3.52 5.32 2.35
CA SER A 326 -2.09 5.23 2.29
C SER A 326 -1.72 6.69 2.28
N THR A 327 -1.35 7.22 3.45
CA THR A 327 -0.30 8.20 3.75
C THR A 327 0.16 9.25 2.72
N TRP A 328 -0.24 9.26 1.45
CA TRP A 328 -0.03 10.34 0.50
C TRP A 328 -0.61 11.66 1.02
N LEU A 329 -1.66 11.60 1.85
CA LEU A 329 -2.26 12.74 2.56
C LEU A 329 -1.93 12.79 4.07
N ASP A 330 -1.26 11.77 4.64
CA ASP A 330 -0.84 11.81 6.06
C ASP A 330 0.33 12.76 6.38
N PRO A 331 1.14 13.35 5.47
CA PRO A 331 2.05 14.42 5.92
C PRO A 331 1.30 15.63 6.48
N MET A 332 -0.02 15.74 6.28
CA MET A 332 -0.85 16.79 6.89
C MET A 332 -1.57 16.37 8.18
N SER A 333 -1.63 15.09 8.55
CA SER A 333 -2.33 14.65 9.78
C SER A 333 -1.50 14.86 11.05
N SER A 334 -0.26 15.33 10.94
CA SER A 334 0.56 15.78 12.07
C SER A 334 0.51 17.30 12.29
N ILE A 335 -0.40 18.01 11.62
CA ILE A 335 -0.71 19.41 11.91
C ILE A 335 -1.82 19.43 12.97
N PRO A 336 -1.65 20.11 14.13
CA PRO A 336 -2.66 20.14 15.18
C PRO A 336 -4.01 20.66 14.66
N CYS A 337 -5.11 20.06 15.16
CA CYS A 337 -6.50 20.29 14.75
C CYS A 337 -6.99 21.76 14.80
N SER A 338 -6.21 22.71 15.31
CA SER A 338 -6.56 24.14 15.32
C SER A 338 -6.45 24.82 13.95
N MET A 339 -5.96 24.15 12.90
CA MET A 339 -5.90 24.70 11.52
C MET A 339 -6.82 23.98 10.51
N CYS A 340 -7.75 23.13 10.94
CA CYS A 340 -8.59 22.32 10.05
C CYS A 340 -9.77 23.06 9.36
N THR A 341 -9.74 24.40 9.31
CA THR A 341 -10.72 25.22 8.59
C THR A 341 -10.03 25.99 7.45
N LEU A 342 -9.51 25.31 6.42
CA LEU A 342 -8.98 26.01 5.24
C LEU A 342 -9.01 25.16 3.94
N PRO A 343 -9.84 25.55 2.95
CA PRO A 343 -9.64 25.22 1.54
C PRO A 343 -8.56 26.08 0.85
N ALA A 344 -7.98 27.10 1.51
CA ALA A 344 -7.20 28.12 0.81
C ALA A 344 -5.69 27.81 0.59
N VAL A 345 -5.19 26.63 1.00
CA VAL A 345 -3.75 26.30 0.81
C VAL A 345 -3.39 26.06 -0.66
N ILE A 346 -4.35 25.74 -1.52
CA ILE A 346 -4.12 25.61 -2.97
C ILE A 346 -4.19 26.98 -3.68
N VAL A 347 -4.99 27.92 -3.17
CA VAL A 347 -5.15 29.25 -3.78
C VAL A 347 -4.00 30.19 -3.40
N LEU A 348 -3.38 30.04 -2.23
CA LEU A 348 -2.27 30.90 -1.81
C LEU A 348 -0.92 30.57 -2.45
N TRP A 349 -0.78 29.42 -3.12
CA TRP A 349 0.49 29.00 -3.73
C TRP A 349 0.85 29.77 -5.01
N HIS A 350 -0.08 30.57 -5.54
CA HIS A 350 0.12 31.38 -6.75
C HIS A 350 0.35 32.88 -6.52
N VAL A 351 0.38 33.39 -5.28
CA VAL A 351 0.44 34.85 -5.03
C VAL A 351 1.72 35.34 -4.32
N LEU A 352 2.64 34.47 -3.90
CA LEU A 352 3.89 34.93 -3.25
C LEU A 352 5.14 34.21 -3.79
N PRO A 353 6.30 34.90 -3.89
CA PRO A 353 7.53 34.34 -4.44
C PRO A 353 8.15 33.28 -3.50
N PRO A 354 8.90 32.30 -4.05
CA PRO A 354 9.35 31.14 -3.29
C PRO A 354 10.58 31.48 -2.46
N GLN A 355 10.43 31.63 -1.14
CA GLN A 355 11.56 31.58 -0.21
C GLN A 355 11.20 30.59 0.92
N THR A 356 11.88 29.44 0.86
CA THR A 356 12.19 28.51 1.97
C THR A 356 11.03 28.01 2.85
N CYS A 357 10.43 26.88 2.46
CA CYS A 357 9.72 26.01 3.41
C CYS A 357 10.74 25.37 4.39
N MET A 358 10.96 25.97 5.56
CA MET A 358 11.68 25.30 6.65
C MET A 358 10.81 24.19 7.24
N ARG A 359 11.36 22.97 7.24
CA ARG A 359 10.76 21.79 7.86
C ARG A 359 11.00 21.84 9.36
N VAL A 360 9.98 22.15 10.15
CA VAL A 360 10.04 22.05 11.61
C VAL A 360 9.84 20.59 12.00
N SER A 361 10.77 20.02 12.78
CA SER A 361 10.66 18.67 13.35
C SER A 361 10.60 18.78 14.87
N VAL A 362 9.60 18.14 15.48
CA VAL A 362 9.51 18.02 16.95
C VAL A 362 10.54 16.98 17.39
N LEU A 363 11.53 17.39 18.18
CA LEU A 363 12.60 16.51 18.66
C LEU A 363 12.21 15.77 19.95
N TRP A 364 11.29 16.33 20.74
CA TRP A 364 10.85 15.79 22.02
C TRP A 364 9.50 16.40 22.44
N GLU A 365 8.70 15.62 23.16
CA GLU A 365 7.42 16.03 23.74
C GLU A 365 7.34 15.45 25.16
N ASP A 366 6.89 16.23 26.13
CA ASP A 366 6.72 15.74 27.50
C ASP A 366 5.56 14.74 27.55
N GLY A 367 5.81 13.56 28.10
CA GLY A 367 4.80 12.52 28.27
C GLY A 367 3.80 12.82 29.39
N SER A 368 4.06 13.86 30.20
CA SER A 368 3.13 14.31 31.23
C SER A 368 2.13 15.32 30.64
N SER A 369 0.83 15.01 30.72
CA SER A 369 -0.25 15.90 30.23
C SER A 369 -0.53 17.07 31.19
N GLY A 370 0.47 17.52 31.95
CA GLY A 370 0.32 18.58 32.93
C GLY A 370 0.26 19.94 32.23
N MET A 371 -0.90 20.60 32.28
CA MET A 371 -1.00 22.00 31.87
C MET A 371 -0.31 22.88 32.92
N ASN A 372 0.41 23.92 32.46
CA ASN A 372 0.99 24.91 33.35
C ASN A 372 -0.11 25.57 34.19
N ASN A 373 0.08 25.58 35.50
CA ASN A 373 -0.82 26.27 36.41
C ASN A 373 -0.52 27.77 36.36
N HIS A 374 -1.56 28.62 36.30
CA HIS A 374 -1.41 30.06 36.02
C HIS A 374 -0.53 30.81 37.02
N ASP A 375 -0.33 30.26 38.23
CA ASP A 375 0.38 30.91 39.33
C ASP A 375 1.79 30.35 39.61
N THR A 376 2.32 29.47 38.75
CA THR A 376 3.66 28.87 38.96
C THR A 376 4.72 29.51 38.06
N LEU A 377 5.73 30.14 38.66
CA LEU A 377 6.92 30.60 37.96
C LEU A 377 7.78 29.39 37.54
N MET A 378 7.92 29.20 36.23
CA MET A 378 8.77 28.16 35.64
C MET A 378 10.11 28.77 35.21
N ALA A 379 11.21 28.12 35.62
CA ALA A 379 12.54 28.42 35.12
C ALA A 379 12.86 27.48 33.95
N ASN A 380 13.17 28.06 32.80
CA ASN A 380 13.57 27.32 31.61
C ASN A 380 15.09 27.38 31.47
N HIS A 381 15.75 26.22 31.43
CA HIS A 381 17.18 26.14 31.14
C HIS A 381 17.42 25.31 29.88
N LEU A 382 17.99 25.95 28.85
CA LEU A 382 18.37 25.31 27.60
C LEU A 382 19.89 25.18 27.52
N LEU A 383 20.39 23.95 27.45
CA LEU A 383 21.79 23.67 27.19
C LEU A 383 21.95 23.16 25.75
N LYS A 384 22.73 23.88 24.95
CA LYS A 384 23.04 23.53 23.57
C LYS A 384 24.55 23.32 23.40
N ARG A 385 24.94 22.16 22.92
CA ARG A 385 26.33 21.81 22.54
C ARG A 385 26.36 21.38 21.08
N PRO A 386 26.41 22.34 20.13
CA PRO A 386 26.27 22.06 18.70
C PRO A 386 27.39 21.15 18.15
N GLU A 387 28.59 21.22 18.72
CA GLU A 387 29.77 20.43 18.33
C GLU A 387 29.57 18.91 18.49
N VAL A 388 28.67 18.48 19.37
CA VAL A 388 28.34 17.07 19.61
C VAL A 388 26.88 16.74 19.31
N GLY A 389 26.13 17.68 18.72
CA GLY A 389 24.70 17.50 18.44
C GLY A 389 23.83 17.30 19.69
N TYR A 390 24.28 17.79 20.85
CA TYR A 390 23.58 17.58 22.12
C TYR A 390 22.68 18.78 22.44
N LEU A 391 21.41 18.48 22.73
CA LEU A 391 20.41 19.44 23.16
C LEU A 391 19.74 18.89 24.42
N SER A 392 19.74 19.68 25.49
CA SER A 392 19.07 19.31 26.74
C SER A 392 18.24 20.48 27.23
N PHE A 393 17.00 20.18 27.61
CA PHE A 393 16.03 21.16 28.07
C PHE A 393 15.53 20.73 29.44
N TYR A 394 15.63 21.63 30.41
CA TYR A 394 15.15 21.41 31.77
C TYR A 394 14.11 22.46 32.14
N LEU A 395 12.98 21.98 32.64
CA LEU A 395 11.92 22.77 33.25
C LEU A 395 12.02 22.61 34.77
N GLY A 396 12.47 23.65 35.46
CA GLY A 396 12.52 23.69 36.92
C GLY A 396 11.35 24.49 37.47
N ARG A 397 10.67 23.98 38.50
CA ARG A 397 9.79 24.81 39.34
C ARG A 397 10.67 25.61 40.29
N HIS A 398 10.48 26.93 40.32
CA HIS A 398 11.13 27.72 41.36
C HIS A 398 10.44 27.41 42.70
N PRO A 399 11.17 26.99 43.75
CA PRO A 399 10.60 26.98 45.08
C PRO A 399 10.32 28.43 45.47
N SER A 400 9.06 28.72 45.80
CA SER A 400 8.62 30.00 46.36
C SER A 400 9.15 30.18 47.78
#